data_AF-A0A2A4ZW58-F1
#
_entry.id   AF-A0A2A4ZW58-F1
#
_cell.length_a   1.000
_cell.length_b   1.000
_cell.length_c   1.000
_cell.angle_alpha   90.00
_cell.angle_beta   90.00
_cell.angle_gamma   90.00
#
_symmetry.space_group_name_H-M   'P 1'
#
loop_
_entity.id
_entity.type
_entity.pdbx_description
1 polymer ?
#
loop_
_entity_poly.entity_id
_entity_poly.type
_entity_poly.pdbx_seq_one_letter_code
_entity_poly.pdbx_strand_id
1 'polypeptide(L)'
;MNEHQRHVKARENILRGETPEKRIFVHMADLEEKKKREEEVRAERERVNERMDVLKEARTPWFCPKCNKIMKQRLDDKMYKLYNHCFDCQIKFENKLRIEDKYEDWEQKRVLNNQLSYIKDQIQSVEDWKDETDSSPTIFNQVGVKDVELVQEKWSNNREAIDKMSEEALGGLNKIKEEVEEKLNSFAI
;
A
#
# COMPACT_ATOMS: atom_id res chain seq x y z
N MET A 1 29.56 20.96 54.78
CA MET A 1 29.03 20.14 55.90
C MET A 1 28.92 18.72 55.38
N ASN A 2 29.65 17.77 55.97
CA ASN A 2 29.61 16.37 55.53
C ASN A 2 28.18 15.82 55.73
N GLU A 3 27.72 14.88 54.89
CA GLU A 3 26.35 14.37 54.93
C GLU A 3 26.02 13.81 56.32
N HIS A 4 26.98 13.11 56.92
CA HIS A 4 26.91 12.64 58.30
C HIS A 4 26.65 13.77 59.32
N GLN A 5 27.40 14.88 59.25
CA GLN A 5 27.22 16.04 60.14
C GLN A 5 25.83 16.66 59.97
N ARG A 6 25.26 16.59 58.77
CA ARG A 6 23.93 17.12 58.47
C ARG A 6 22.82 16.22 59.04
N HIS A 7 22.98 14.91 58.96
CA HIS A 7 22.06 13.96 59.62
C HIS A 7 22.09 14.11 61.14
N VAL A 8 23.26 14.35 61.72
CA VAL A 8 23.40 14.65 63.16
C VAL A 8 22.61 15.92 63.51
N LYS A 9 22.80 17.01 62.74
CA LYS A 9 22.07 18.27 62.95
C LYS A 9 20.56 18.14 62.76
N ALA A 10 20.11 17.35 61.78
CA ALA A 10 18.68 17.08 61.58
C ALA A 10 18.08 16.30 62.77
N ARG A 11 18.81 15.35 63.35
CA ARG A 11 18.40 14.62 64.56
C ARG A 11 18.33 15.54 65.77
N GLU A 12 19.31 16.42 65.96
CA GLU A 12 19.31 17.42 67.03
C GLU A 12 18.09 18.35 66.95
N ASN A 13 17.71 18.80 65.76
CA ASN A 13 16.54 19.64 65.57
C ASN A 13 15.23 18.90 65.87
N ILE A 14 15.11 17.63 65.46
CA ILE A 14 13.95 16.78 65.80
C ILE A 14 13.83 16.61 67.32
N LEU A 15 14.95 16.40 68.02
CA LEU A 15 14.96 16.26 69.49
C LEU A 15 14.54 17.55 70.21
N ARG A 16 14.76 18.72 69.60
CA ARG A 16 14.29 20.02 70.09
C ARG A 16 12.82 20.33 69.72
N GLY A 17 12.17 19.45 68.97
CA GLY A 17 10.79 19.64 68.50
C GLY A 17 10.66 20.54 67.27
N GLU A 18 11.77 20.90 66.63
CA GLU A 18 11.79 21.74 65.42
C GLU A 18 11.72 20.87 64.15
N THR A 19 11.16 21.42 63.06
CA THR A 19 11.13 20.71 61.78
C THR A 19 12.49 20.82 61.07
N PRO A 20 13.17 19.70 60.77
CA PRO A 20 14.46 19.74 60.08
C PRO A 20 14.31 20.19 58.62
N GLU A 21 15.36 20.84 58.10
CA GLU A 21 15.41 21.26 56.69
C GLU A 21 15.30 20.07 55.74
N LYS A 22 14.24 20.04 54.93
CA LYS A 22 14.06 19.03 53.87
C LYS A 22 14.82 19.47 52.61
N ARG A 23 15.57 18.55 51.99
CA ARG A 23 16.12 18.77 50.65
C ARG A 23 15.06 18.47 49.59
N ILE A 24 14.76 19.43 48.73
CA ILE A 24 14.07 19.18 47.47
C ILE A 24 15.18 18.93 46.44
N PHE A 25 15.33 17.68 46.02
CA PHE A 25 16.20 17.35 44.90
C PHE A 25 15.44 17.66 43.61
N VAL A 26 15.72 18.81 43.01
CA VAL A 26 15.32 19.05 41.62
C VAL A 26 16.41 18.39 40.78
N HIS A 27 16.09 17.27 40.12
CA HIS A 27 16.97 16.75 39.07
C HIS A 27 17.09 17.84 38.01
N MET A 28 18.21 18.57 38.02
CA MET A 28 18.60 19.46 36.93
C MET A 28 18.88 18.56 35.74
N ALA A 29 17.84 18.14 35.04
CA ALA A 29 18.00 17.50 33.75
C ALA A 29 18.62 18.54 32.83
N ASP A 30 19.76 18.20 32.24
CA ASP A 30 20.54 19.10 31.40
C ASP A 30 19.64 19.68 30.31
N LEU A 31 19.52 21.01 30.31
CA LEU A 31 18.65 21.74 29.38
C LEU A 31 19.05 21.48 27.93
N GLU A 32 20.32 21.22 27.67
CA GLU A 32 20.83 20.86 26.34
C GLU A 32 20.39 19.46 25.91
N GLU A 33 20.44 18.47 26.80
CA GLU A 33 20.01 17.10 26.50
C GLU A 33 18.49 17.05 26.25
N LYS A 34 17.71 17.82 27.02
CA LYS A 34 16.27 18.00 26.78
C LYS A 34 15.98 18.61 25.41
N LYS A 35 16.68 19.67 25.03
CA LYS A 35 16.52 20.30 23.71
C LYS A 35 16.90 19.34 22.57
N LYS A 36 18.02 18.62 22.70
CA LYS A 36 18.42 17.60 21.73
C LYS A 36 17.36 16.51 21.58
N ARG A 37 16.80 16.03 22.68
CA ARG A 37 15.71 15.04 22.67
C ARG A 37 14.44 15.59 22.03
N GLU A 38 14.09 16.85 22.28
CA GLU A 38 12.94 17.51 21.64
C GLU A 38 13.14 17.68 20.13
N GLU A 39 14.35 18.02 19.70
CA GLU A 39 14.73 18.11 18.28
C GLU A 39 14.69 16.74 17.60
N GLU A 40 15.20 15.69 18.24
CA GLU A 40 15.11 14.31 17.76
C GLU A 40 13.66 13.85 17.59
N VAL A 41 12.81 14.11 18.59
CA VAL A 41 11.37 13.78 18.53
C VAL A 41 10.66 14.58 17.43
N ARG A 42 11.04 15.85 17.21
CA ARG A 42 10.49 16.66 16.12
C ARG A 42 10.89 16.10 14.75
N ALA A 43 12.17 15.82 14.58
CA ALA A 43 12.70 15.23 13.34
C ALA A 43 12.11 13.83 13.06
N GLU A 44 11.84 13.04 14.10
CA GLU A 44 11.14 11.77 13.96
C GLU A 44 9.68 11.96 13.53
N ARG A 45 8.94 12.91 14.11
CA ARG A 45 7.57 13.23 13.70
C ARG A 45 7.48 13.72 12.25
N GLU A 46 8.43 14.55 11.82
CA GLU A 46 8.51 15.02 10.43
C GLU A 46 8.71 13.86 9.46
N ARG A 47 9.67 12.97 9.73
CA ARG A 47 9.88 11.74 8.94
C ARG A 47 8.66 10.82 8.90
N VAL A 48 7.94 10.70 10.01
CA VAL A 48 6.69 9.91 10.06
C VAL A 48 5.59 10.56 9.24
N ASN A 49 5.44 11.89 9.32
CA ASN A 49 4.45 12.63 8.54
C ASN A 49 4.71 12.49 7.03
N GLU A 50 5.96 12.62 6.59
CA GLU A 50 6.33 12.41 5.17
C GLU A 50 5.92 11.02 4.68
N ARG A 51 6.21 9.97 5.47
CA ARG A 51 5.79 8.60 5.15
C ARG A 51 4.27 8.44 5.12
N MET A 52 3.57 9.11 6.04
CA MET A 52 2.11 9.04 6.12
C MET A 52 1.45 9.81 4.98
N ASP A 53 2.05 10.91 4.52
CA ASP A 53 1.54 11.72 3.42
C ASP A 53 1.47 10.93 2.12
N VAL A 54 2.50 10.12 1.83
CA VAL A 54 2.50 9.19 0.68
C VAL A 54 1.34 8.18 0.76
N LEU A 55 0.97 7.75 1.97
CA LEU A 55 -0.09 6.76 2.19
C LEU A 55 -1.50 7.37 2.32
N LYS A 56 -1.64 8.70 2.36
CA LYS A 56 -2.94 9.35 2.50
C LYS A 56 -3.85 9.05 1.30
N GLU A 57 -3.29 8.95 0.11
CA GLU A 57 -4.04 8.65 -1.13
C GLU A 57 -4.61 7.22 -1.14
N ALA A 58 -3.89 6.27 -0.54
CA ALA A 58 -4.31 4.87 -0.48
C ALA A 58 -5.37 4.61 0.62
N ARG A 59 -5.54 5.52 1.59
CA ARG A 59 -6.44 5.34 2.72
C ARG A 59 -7.86 5.81 2.36
N THR A 60 -8.86 4.99 2.69
CA THR A 60 -10.26 5.43 2.64
C THR A 60 -10.52 6.50 3.71
N PRO A 61 -11.04 7.68 3.33
CA PRO A 61 -11.33 8.74 4.28
C PRO A 61 -12.59 8.39 5.07
N TRP A 62 -12.63 8.83 6.32
CA TRP A 62 -13.80 8.68 7.19
C TRP A 62 -15.00 9.50 6.69
N PHE A 63 -14.74 10.57 5.95
CA PHE A 63 -15.73 11.45 5.36
C PHE A 63 -15.61 11.42 3.84
N CYS A 64 -16.74 11.36 3.17
CA CYS A 64 -16.76 11.39 1.71
C CYS A 64 -16.33 12.77 1.18
N PRO A 65 -15.39 12.86 0.22
CA PRO A 65 -14.94 14.15 -0.33
C PRO A 65 -16.04 14.91 -1.09
N LYS A 66 -17.07 14.24 -1.61
CA LYS A 66 -18.16 14.89 -2.37
C LYS A 66 -19.28 15.45 -1.50
N CYS A 67 -19.64 14.76 -0.42
CA CYS A 67 -20.82 15.11 0.37
C CYS A 67 -20.54 15.35 1.86
N ASN A 68 -19.28 15.22 2.29
CA ASN A 68 -18.82 15.37 3.67
C ASN A 68 -19.58 14.52 4.71
N LYS A 69 -20.33 13.51 4.25
CA LYS A 69 -20.99 12.55 5.13
C LYS A 69 -20.02 11.49 5.61
N ILE A 70 -20.31 10.95 6.78
CA ILE A 70 -19.56 9.85 7.36
C ILE A 70 -19.76 8.58 6.53
N MET A 71 -18.66 7.92 6.15
CA MET A 71 -18.64 6.68 5.37
C MET A 71 -18.68 5.51 6.35
N LYS A 72 -19.87 5.00 6.64
CA LYS A 72 -20.10 3.91 7.62
C LYS A 72 -20.67 2.65 6.97
N GLN A 73 -21.19 2.75 5.75
CA GLN A 73 -21.84 1.62 5.11
C GLN A 73 -20.79 0.60 4.63
N ARG A 74 -21.16 -0.69 4.64
CA ARG A 74 -20.26 -1.77 4.20
C ARG A 74 -19.74 -1.60 2.77
N LEU A 75 -20.51 -0.92 1.91
CA LEU A 75 -20.18 -0.70 0.50
C LEU A 75 -19.36 0.58 0.25
N ASP A 76 -19.23 1.46 1.25
CA ASP A 76 -18.54 2.74 1.12
C ASP A 76 -17.06 2.54 0.76
N ASP A 77 -16.37 1.59 1.40
CA ASP A 77 -14.96 1.28 1.10
C ASP A 77 -14.76 0.82 -0.34
N LYS A 78 -15.69 -0.01 -0.87
CA LYS A 78 -15.63 -0.50 -2.25
C LYS A 78 -15.88 0.64 -3.24
N MET A 79 -16.88 1.48 -2.98
CA MET A 79 -17.21 2.60 -3.87
C MET A 79 -16.12 3.67 -3.87
N TYR A 80 -15.47 3.90 -2.73
CA TYR A 80 -14.34 4.82 -2.67
C TYR A 80 -13.19 4.35 -3.56
N LYS A 81 -12.81 3.07 -3.47
CA LYS A 81 -11.73 2.49 -4.28
C LYS A 81 -12.00 2.54 -5.78
N LEU A 82 -13.26 2.48 -6.20
CA LEU A 82 -13.65 2.49 -7.61
C LEU A 82 -13.88 3.90 -8.17
N TYR A 83 -14.49 4.80 -7.39
CA TYR A 83 -15.02 6.08 -7.87
C TYR A 83 -14.63 7.30 -7.03
N ASN A 84 -13.85 7.12 -5.97
CA ASN A 84 -13.43 8.15 -5.03
C ASN A 84 -14.61 8.89 -4.35
N HIS A 85 -15.75 8.22 -4.16
CA HIS A 85 -16.90 8.75 -3.42
C HIS A 85 -17.67 7.67 -2.65
N CYS A 86 -18.60 8.07 -1.77
CA CYS A 86 -19.41 7.14 -0.99
C CYS A 86 -20.55 6.50 -1.78
N PHE A 87 -21.13 5.44 -1.22
CA PHE A 87 -22.21 4.68 -1.85
C PHE A 87 -23.46 5.53 -2.10
N ASP A 88 -23.86 6.40 -1.16
CA ASP A 88 -25.00 7.32 -1.35
C ASP A 88 -24.81 8.25 -2.57
N CYS A 89 -23.58 8.74 -2.79
CA CYS A 89 -23.25 9.56 -3.94
C CYS A 89 -23.35 8.77 -5.24
N GLN A 90 -22.91 7.51 -5.22
CA GLN A 90 -23.03 6.60 -6.37
C GLN A 90 -24.50 6.32 -6.71
N ILE A 91 -25.35 6.03 -5.72
CA ILE A 91 -26.79 5.81 -5.96
C ILE A 91 -27.43 7.02 -6.62
N LYS A 92 -27.10 8.23 -6.17
CA LYS A 92 -27.62 9.47 -6.79
C LYS A 92 -27.17 9.62 -8.24
N PHE A 93 -25.96 9.18 -8.57
CA PHE A 93 -25.46 9.19 -9.93
C PHE A 93 -26.19 8.16 -10.80
N GLU A 94 -26.30 6.91 -10.33
CA GLU A 94 -27.00 5.83 -11.04
C GLU A 94 -28.49 6.14 -11.23
N ASN A 95 -29.15 6.73 -10.23
CA ASN A 95 -30.55 7.15 -10.34
C ASN A 95 -30.74 8.22 -11.41
N LYS A 96 -29.80 9.18 -11.56
CA LYS A 96 -29.86 10.17 -12.65
C LYS A 96 -29.70 9.50 -14.01
N LEU A 97 -28.75 8.57 -14.14
CA LEU A 97 -28.56 7.80 -15.38
C LEU A 97 -29.79 6.97 -15.74
N ARG A 98 -30.49 6.41 -14.75
CA ARG A 98 -31.74 5.68 -14.98
C ARG A 98 -32.88 6.58 -15.40
N ILE A 99 -32.97 7.81 -14.87
CA ILE A 99 -33.96 8.79 -15.34
C ILE A 99 -33.68 9.21 -16.79
N GLU A 100 -32.40 9.22 -17.19
CA GLU A 100 -31.97 9.51 -18.55
C GLU A 100 -31.96 8.29 -19.48
N ASP A 101 -32.37 7.10 -19.02
CA ASP A 101 -32.31 5.81 -19.73
C ASP A 101 -30.92 5.39 -20.26
N LYS A 102 -29.83 6.05 -19.82
CA LYS A 102 -28.43 5.77 -20.21
C LYS A 102 -27.71 4.77 -19.30
N TYR A 103 -28.44 4.17 -18.36
CA TYR A 103 -27.85 3.29 -17.36
C TYR A 103 -27.26 2.01 -17.99
N GLU A 104 -27.96 1.43 -18.97
CA GLU A 104 -27.52 0.20 -19.65
C GLU A 104 -26.22 0.44 -20.43
N ASP A 105 -26.11 1.55 -21.16
CA ASP A 105 -24.88 1.91 -21.89
C ASP A 105 -23.70 2.09 -20.94
N TRP A 106 -23.93 2.73 -19.78
CA TRP A 106 -22.89 2.89 -18.76
C TRP A 106 -22.43 1.55 -18.18
N GLU A 107 -23.36 0.63 -17.92
CA GLU A 107 -23.04 -0.72 -17.43
C GLU A 107 -22.24 -1.51 -18.47
N GLN A 108 -22.67 -1.49 -19.73
CA GLN A 108 -21.97 -2.17 -20.83
C GLN A 108 -20.57 -1.62 -21.05
N LYS A 109 -20.40 -0.29 -21.03
CA LYS A 109 -19.07 0.35 -21.09
C LYS A 109 -18.14 -0.15 -19.98
N ARG A 110 -18.65 -0.34 -18.76
CA ARG A 110 -17.82 -0.85 -17.65
C ARG A 110 -17.39 -2.29 -17.89
N VAL A 111 -18.28 -3.15 -18.36
CA VAL A 111 -17.95 -4.55 -18.67
C VAL A 111 -16.91 -4.62 -19.78
N LEU A 112 -17.08 -3.84 -20.85
CA LEU A 112 -16.14 -3.79 -21.98
C LEU A 112 -14.76 -3.27 -21.56
N ASN A 113 -14.69 -2.24 -20.72
CA ASN A 113 -13.41 -1.75 -20.18
C ASN A 113 -12.68 -2.79 -19.34
N ASN A 114 -13.41 -3.57 -18.53
CA ASN A 114 -12.82 -4.67 -17.76
C ASN A 114 -12.31 -5.79 -18.69
N GLN A 115 -13.08 -6.13 -19.73
CA GLN A 115 -12.66 -7.10 -20.74
C GLN A 115 -11.39 -6.65 -21.47
N LEU A 116 -11.34 -5.38 -21.86
CA LEU A 116 -10.17 -4.79 -22.53
C LEU A 116 -8.93 -4.79 -21.62
N SER A 117 -9.09 -4.49 -20.33
CA SER A 117 -8.00 -4.61 -19.36
C SER A 117 -7.50 -6.06 -19.27
N TYR A 118 -8.42 -7.02 -19.15
CA TYR A 118 -8.06 -8.43 -19.09
C TYR A 118 -7.31 -8.90 -20.33
N ILE A 119 -7.75 -8.50 -21.52
CA ILE A 119 -7.07 -8.85 -22.78
C ILE A 119 -5.66 -8.25 -22.84
N LYS A 120 -5.46 -7.00 -22.39
CA LYS A 120 -4.13 -6.39 -22.30
C LYS A 120 -3.21 -7.17 -21.36
N ASP A 121 -3.71 -7.59 -20.21
CA ASP A 121 -2.93 -8.40 -19.26
C ASP A 121 -2.57 -9.76 -19.86
N GLN A 122 -3.46 -10.37 -20.66
CA GLN A 122 -3.16 -11.61 -21.38
C GLN A 122 -2.09 -11.42 -22.46
N ILE A 123 -2.14 -10.32 -23.21
CA ILE A 123 -1.10 -9.99 -24.20
C ILE A 123 0.26 -9.87 -23.50
N GLN A 124 0.33 -9.10 -22.42
CA GLN A 124 1.57 -8.96 -21.63
C GLN A 124 2.05 -10.31 -21.10
N SER A 125 1.14 -11.14 -20.58
CA SER A 125 1.51 -12.49 -20.09
C SER A 125 2.08 -13.40 -21.18
N VAL A 126 1.63 -13.27 -22.43
CA VAL A 126 2.17 -14.04 -23.57
C VAL A 126 3.55 -13.52 -23.97
N GLU A 127 3.75 -12.20 -23.94
CA GLU A 127 5.06 -11.57 -24.18
C GLU A 127 6.07 -11.97 -23.09
N ASP A 128 5.69 -11.87 -21.82
CA ASP A 128 6.52 -12.28 -20.68
C ASP A 128 6.88 -13.78 -20.78
N TRP A 129 5.92 -14.64 -21.13
CA TRP A 129 6.18 -16.06 -21.33
C TRP A 129 7.19 -16.32 -22.45
N LYS A 130 7.09 -15.57 -23.56
CA LYS A 130 8.05 -15.66 -24.65
C LYS A 130 9.46 -15.30 -24.18
N ASP A 131 9.61 -14.19 -23.46
CA ASP A 131 10.89 -13.74 -22.91
C ASP A 131 11.47 -14.74 -21.90
N GLU A 132 10.65 -15.31 -21.02
CA GLU A 132 11.07 -16.36 -20.08
C GLU A 132 11.60 -17.60 -20.80
N THR A 133 10.97 -17.99 -21.91
CA THR A 133 11.40 -19.18 -22.67
C THR A 133 12.72 -18.97 -23.42
N ASP A 134 13.08 -17.73 -23.75
CA ASP A 134 14.38 -17.38 -24.33
C ASP A 134 15.52 -17.56 -23.33
N SER A 135 15.26 -17.25 -22.05
CA SER A 135 16.17 -17.56 -20.96
C SER A 135 16.10 -19.04 -20.58
N SER A 136 16.78 -19.92 -21.32
CA SER A 136 16.89 -21.34 -20.93
C SER A 136 17.42 -21.47 -19.49
N PRO A 137 16.59 -21.92 -18.52
CA PRO A 137 17.00 -21.93 -17.13
C PRO A 137 18.08 -22.99 -16.93
N THR A 138 19.18 -22.59 -16.29
CA THR A 138 20.18 -23.53 -15.81
C THR A 138 19.84 -23.85 -14.37
N ILE A 139 19.29 -25.04 -14.13
CA ILE A 139 18.88 -25.47 -12.79
C ILE A 139 20.06 -26.20 -12.15
N PHE A 140 20.37 -25.84 -10.91
CA PHE A 140 21.42 -26.47 -10.12
C PHE A 140 20.78 -27.47 -9.15
N ASN A 141 21.00 -28.76 -9.38
CA ASN A 141 20.49 -29.82 -8.53
C ASN A 141 21.56 -30.27 -7.54
N GLN A 142 21.21 -30.37 -6.26
CA GLN A 142 22.05 -30.99 -5.25
C GLN A 142 21.78 -32.50 -5.21
N VAL A 143 22.73 -33.29 -5.70
CA VAL A 143 22.58 -34.76 -5.82
C VAL A 143 23.44 -35.54 -4.82
N GLY A 144 24.32 -34.86 -4.10
CA GLY A 144 25.22 -35.49 -3.13
C GLY A 144 24.53 -35.88 -1.83
N VAL A 145 24.75 -37.13 -1.39
CA VAL A 145 24.15 -37.71 -0.16
C VAL A 145 24.99 -37.38 1.10
N LYS A 146 26.29 -37.16 0.94
CA LYS A 146 27.23 -36.82 2.04
C LYS A 146 27.96 -35.49 1.85
N ASP A 147 28.42 -35.19 0.63
CA ASP A 147 29.08 -33.94 0.27
C ASP A 147 28.20 -33.10 -0.68
N VAL A 148 28.39 -31.78 -0.72
CA VAL A 148 27.61 -30.89 -1.61
C VAL A 148 28.12 -31.03 -3.05
N GLU A 149 27.43 -31.83 -3.85
CA GLU A 149 27.65 -31.96 -5.29
C GLU A 149 26.52 -31.26 -6.06
N LEU A 150 26.88 -30.28 -6.87
CA LEU A 150 25.95 -29.52 -7.72
C LEU A 150 26.06 -30.01 -9.18
N VAL A 151 24.95 -30.49 -9.73
CA VAL A 151 24.81 -30.84 -11.15
C VAL A 151 24.03 -29.74 -11.86
N GLN A 152 24.58 -29.24 -12.96
CA GLN A 152 23.90 -28.28 -13.84
C GLN A 152 23.03 -29.01 -14.85
N GLU A 153 21.72 -28.77 -14.81
CA GLU A 153 20.78 -29.18 -15.85
C GLU A 153 20.44 -27.98 -16.73
N LYS A 154 20.71 -28.11 -18.03
CA LYS A 154 20.31 -27.13 -19.04
C LYS A 154 19.08 -27.66 -19.75
N TRP A 155 17.98 -26.94 -19.63
CA TRP A 155 16.74 -27.28 -20.31
C TRP A 155 16.74 -26.60 -21.68
N SER A 156 16.54 -27.39 -22.74
CA SER A 156 16.43 -26.89 -24.11
C SER A 156 14.96 -26.81 -24.52
N ASN A 157 14.50 -25.62 -24.94
CA ASN A 157 13.14 -25.40 -25.40
C ASN A 157 13.04 -25.53 -26.93
N ASN A 158 11.88 -25.99 -27.43
CA ASN A 158 11.56 -25.98 -28.86
C ASN A 158 11.09 -24.58 -29.30
N ARG A 159 12.04 -23.73 -29.70
CA ARG A 159 11.81 -22.32 -30.03
C ARG A 159 10.80 -22.11 -31.15
N GLU A 160 10.92 -22.88 -32.24
CA GLU A 160 10.04 -22.72 -33.41
C GLU A 160 8.57 -23.00 -33.07
N ALA A 161 8.32 -23.95 -32.16
CA ALA A 161 6.96 -24.24 -31.71
C ALA A 161 6.43 -23.13 -30.80
N ILE A 162 7.26 -22.60 -29.90
CA ILE A 162 6.89 -21.52 -28.97
C ILE A 162 6.61 -20.23 -29.74
N ASP A 163 7.46 -19.86 -30.69
CA ASP A 163 7.26 -18.68 -31.53
C ASP A 163 5.93 -18.75 -32.28
N LYS A 164 5.64 -19.88 -32.94
CA LYS A 164 4.35 -20.08 -33.63
C LYS A 164 3.15 -19.98 -32.69
N MET A 165 3.22 -20.63 -31.52
CA MET A 165 2.14 -20.55 -30.52
C MET A 165 1.95 -19.12 -30.02
N SER A 166 3.03 -18.39 -29.78
CA SER A 166 2.99 -16.99 -29.32
C SER A 166 2.37 -16.07 -30.38
N GLU A 167 2.76 -16.22 -31.65
CA GLU A 167 2.21 -15.43 -32.76
C GLU A 167 0.72 -15.71 -32.99
N GLU A 168 0.31 -16.98 -32.94
CA GLU A 168 -1.10 -17.37 -33.03
C GLU A 168 -1.93 -16.79 -31.88
N ALA A 169 -1.41 -16.89 -30.64
CA ALA A 169 -2.07 -16.34 -29.45
C ALA A 169 -2.19 -14.81 -29.53
N LEU A 170 -1.11 -14.09 -29.84
CA LEU A 170 -1.11 -12.64 -29.99
C LEU A 170 -2.04 -12.20 -31.13
N GLY A 171 -2.06 -12.92 -32.25
CA GLY A 171 -2.99 -12.65 -33.35
C GLY A 171 -4.45 -12.82 -32.94
N GLY A 172 -4.77 -13.86 -32.16
CA GLY A 172 -6.12 -14.07 -31.61
C GLY A 172 -6.52 -12.98 -30.62
N LEU A 173 -5.64 -12.65 -29.67
CA LEU A 173 -5.90 -11.62 -28.65
C LEU A 173 -6.08 -10.23 -29.25
N ASN A 174 -5.28 -9.87 -30.28
CA ASN A 174 -5.41 -8.58 -30.96
C ASN A 174 -6.75 -8.44 -31.70
N LYS A 175 -7.25 -9.51 -32.33
CA LYS A 175 -8.60 -9.49 -32.95
C LYS A 175 -9.70 -9.25 -31.92
N ILE A 176 -9.65 -9.97 -30.78
CA ILE A 176 -10.64 -9.79 -29.71
C ILE A 176 -10.55 -8.37 -29.13
N LYS A 177 -9.35 -7.83 -28.99
CA LYS A 177 -9.13 -6.45 -28.54
C LYS A 177 -9.78 -5.45 -29.50
N GLU A 178 -9.56 -5.59 -30.80
CA GLU A 178 -10.17 -4.74 -31.84
C GLU A 178 -11.70 -4.81 -31.78
N GLU A 179 -12.29 -6.00 -31.69
CA GLU A 179 -13.76 -6.16 -31.56
C GLU A 179 -14.33 -5.48 -30.32
N VAL A 180 -13.61 -5.52 -29.19
CA VAL A 180 -14.02 -4.85 -27.94
C VAL A 180 -13.87 -3.33 -28.06
N GLU A 181 -12.82 -2.84 -28.72
CA GLU A 181 -12.61 -1.41 -28.98
C GLU A 181 -13.68 -0.85 -29.93
N GLU A 182 -14.07 -1.59 -30.97
CA GLU A 182 -15.18 -1.23 -31.85
C GLU A 182 -16.50 -1.12 -31.10
N LYS A 183 -16.82 -2.10 -30.24
CA LYS A 183 -18.00 -2.06 -29.37
C LYS A 183 -17.95 -0.87 -28.41
N LEU A 184 -16.80 -0.53 -27.85
CA LEU A 184 -16.66 0.64 -26.99
C LEU A 184 -16.94 1.94 -27.75
N ASN A 185 -16.42 2.05 -28.97
CA ASN A 185 -16.61 3.23 -29.83
C ASN A 185 -18.07 3.40 -30.26
N SER A 186 -18.84 2.32 -30.42
CA SER A 186 -20.27 2.44 -30.79
C SER A 186 -21.13 3.12 -29.72
N PHE A 187 -20.72 3.08 -28.44
CA PHE A 187 -21.42 3.80 -27.37
C PHE A 187 -20.91 5.23 -27.14
N ALA A 188 -19.87 5.67 -27.85
CA ALA A 188 -19.36 7.05 -27.76
C ALA A 188 -20.08 8.00 -28.74
N ILE A 189 -20.85 7.44 -29.69
CA ILE A 189 -21.73 8.13 -30.65
C ILE A 189 -23.09 8.36 -29.99
#